data_AF-A0A7Y5JYI1-F1
#
_entry.id   AF-A0A7Y5JYI1-F1
#
_cell.length_a   1.000
_cell.length_b   1.000
_cell.length_c   1.000
_cell.angle_alpha   90.00
_cell.angle_beta   90.00
_cell.angle_gamma   90.00
#
_symmetry.space_group_name_H-M   'P 1'
#
loop_
_entity.id
_entity.type
_entity.pdbx_description
1 polymer ?
#
loop_
_entity_poly.entity_id
_entity_poly.type
_entity_poly.pdbx_seq_one_letter_code
_entity_poly.pdbx_strand_id
1 'polypeptide(L)'
;AGGLLVELTDDGETLADLAIGLPDSGTVLVARSALGTLNHTMLTREALSHRVIQLLGVVIGAWPEAPDVIETTNRDYLAALPEGLLGAVPLGAPTLSPDDFRKAAPGWLPGLARLAGMAG
;
A
#
# COMPACT_ATOMS: atom_id res chain seq x y z
N ALA A 1 6.95 -10.78 9.18
CA ALA A 1 5.61 -10.41 8.67
C ALA A 1 4.98 -9.52 9.72
N GLY A 2 4.48 -8.34 9.36
CA GLY A 2 3.83 -7.49 10.35
C GLY A 2 2.86 -6.53 9.69
N GLY A 3 1.61 -6.54 10.14
CA GLY A 3 0.69 -5.43 9.90
C GLY A 3 1.11 -4.23 10.73
N LEU A 4 0.44 -3.10 10.51
CA LEU A 4 0.74 -1.81 11.15
C LEU A 4 0.95 -1.88 12.68
N LEU A 5 0.21 -2.75 13.37
CA LEU A 5 0.18 -2.88 14.83
C LEU A 5 0.91 -4.12 15.35
N VAL A 6 1.73 -4.76 14.52
CA VAL A 6 2.57 -5.87 14.97
C VAL A 6 3.79 -5.31 15.69
N GLU A 7 4.06 -5.83 16.88
CA GLU A 7 5.23 -5.50 17.69
C GLU A 7 6.52 -5.93 16.98
N LEU A 8 7.48 -5.01 16.88
CA LEU A 8 8.74 -5.14 16.17
C LEU A 8 9.96 -5.11 17.09
N THR A 9 9.81 -4.64 18.33
CA THR A 9 10.87 -4.52 19.33
C THR A 9 10.48 -5.23 20.62
N ASP A 10 11.47 -5.54 21.46
CA ASP A 10 11.23 -6.15 22.77
C ASP A 10 10.41 -5.24 23.71
N ASP A 11 10.39 -3.93 23.41
CA ASP A 11 9.59 -2.92 24.12
C ASP A 11 8.16 -2.77 23.56
N GLY A 12 7.79 -3.59 22.56
CA GLY A 12 6.43 -3.62 22.00
C GLY A 12 6.14 -2.53 20.96
N GLU A 13 7.16 -1.85 20.41
CA GLU A 13 6.96 -0.79 19.43
C GLU A 13 6.52 -1.37 18.08
N THR A 14 5.65 -0.64 17.37
CA THR A 14 5.05 -1.05 16.10
C THR A 14 5.45 -0.11 14.96
N LEU A 15 5.05 -0.44 13.73
CA LEU A 15 5.19 0.51 12.60
C LEU A 15 4.39 1.79 12.82
N ALA A 16 3.30 1.75 13.59
CA ALA A 16 2.56 2.95 13.93
C ALA A 16 3.38 3.89 14.81
N ASP A 17 4.13 3.35 15.77
CA ASP A 17 5.00 4.15 16.66
C ASP A 17 6.15 4.79 15.87
N LEU A 18 6.73 4.04 14.93
CA LEU A 18 7.72 4.58 14.00
C LEU A 18 7.16 5.75 13.15
N ALA A 19 5.94 5.60 12.62
CA ALA A 19 5.31 6.65 11.82
C ALA A 19 5.01 7.92 12.65
N ILE A 20 4.62 7.76 13.92
CA ILE A 20 4.41 8.88 14.85
C ILE A 20 5.76 9.58 15.16
N GLY A 21 6.85 8.83 15.29
CA GLY A 21 8.19 9.37 15.50
C GLY A 21 8.78 10.13 14.31
N LEU A 22 8.15 10.06 13.13
CA LEU A 22 8.57 10.70 11.88
C LEU A 22 7.44 11.60 11.33
N PRO A 23 7.15 12.76 11.97
CA PRO A 23 5.97 13.57 11.66
C PRO A 23 5.95 14.16 10.25
N ASP A 24 7.11 14.30 9.60
CA ASP A 24 7.23 14.77 8.21
C ASP A 24 7.16 13.63 7.17
N SER A 25 6.76 12.43 7.59
CA SER A 25 6.62 11.26 6.73
C SER A 25 5.15 10.90 6.49
N GLY A 26 4.89 10.22 5.37
CA GLY A 26 3.58 9.65 5.07
C GLY A 26 3.65 8.14 4.88
N THR A 27 2.54 7.47 5.14
CA THR A 27 2.44 6.00 5.02
C THR A 27 1.78 5.61 3.71
N VAL A 28 2.24 4.52 3.10
CA VAL A 28 1.56 3.84 1.99
C VAL A 28 1.12 2.47 2.49
N LEU A 29 -0.16 2.12 2.26
CA LEU A 29 -0.71 0.83 2.67
C LEU A 29 -0.61 -0.18 1.53
N VAL A 30 0.09 -1.29 1.76
CA VAL A 30 0.15 -2.40 0.80
C VAL A 30 -0.97 -3.40 1.09
N ALA A 31 -1.88 -3.55 0.13
CA ALA A 31 -3.01 -4.47 0.17
C ALA A 31 -2.81 -5.68 -0.74
N ARG A 32 -3.57 -6.75 -0.50
CA ARG A 32 -3.68 -7.90 -1.42
C ARG A 32 -4.77 -7.63 -2.46
N SER A 33 -4.79 -8.35 -3.58
CA SER A 33 -5.90 -8.30 -4.56
C SER A 33 -7.12 -9.14 -4.11
N ALA A 34 -6.86 -10.22 -3.37
CA ALA A 34 -7.82 -11.29 -3.10
C ALA A 34 -8.88 -10.96 -2.02
N LEU A 35 -9.85 -11.88 -1.88
CA LEU A 35 -10.93 -11.79 -0.91
C LEU A 35 -10.43 -11.53 0.53
N GLY A 36 -11.19 -10.71 1.26
CA GLY A 36 -10.84 -10.29 2.61
C GLY A 36 -9.87 -9.12 2.67
N THR A 37 -9.30 -8.67 1.53
CA THR A 37 -8.41 -7.50 1.53
C THR A 37 -9.13 -6.23 1.99
N LEU A 38 -10.39 -6.01 1.61
CA LEU A 38 -11.11 -4.79 1.98
C LEU A 38 -11.25 -4.63 3.49
N ASN A 39 -11.57 -5.71 4.22
CA ASN A 39 -11.65 -5.67 5.67
C ASN A 39 -10.30 -5.29 6.30
N HIS A 40 -9.22 -5.97 5.90
CA HIS A 40 -7.89 -5.67 6.43
C HIS A 40 -7.43 -4.25 6.09
N THR A 41 -7.68 -3.79 4.85
CA THR A 41 -7.37 -2.44 4.43
C THR A 41 -8.15 -1.43 5.28
N MET A 42 -9.46 -1.59 5.43
CA MET A 42 -10.29 -0.65 6.19
C MET A 42 -9.94 -0.61 7.68
N LEU A 43 -9.70 -1.76 8.32
CA LEU A 43 -9.22 -1.81 9.71
C LEU A 43 -7.87 -1.11 9.87
N THR A 44 -6.97 -1.26 8.90
CA THR A 44 -5.67 -0.57 8.93
C THR A 44 -5.83 0.94 8.73
N ARG A 45 -6.73 1.37 7.83
CA ARG A 45 -7.06 2.79 7.63
C ARG A 45 -7.64 3.42 8.88
N GLU A 46 -8.55 2.73 9.56
CA GLU A 46 -9.10 3.17 10.84
C GLU A 46 -7.98 3.33 11.88
N ALA A 47 -7.09 2.33 12.02
CA ALA A 47 -5.97 2.40 12.95
C ALA A 47 -5.00 3.55 12.67
N LEU A 48 -4.72 3.87 11.40
CA LEU A 48 -3.93 5.03 10.98
C LEU A 48 -4.63 6.35 11.35
N SER A 49 -5.91 6.46 10.99
CA SER A 49 -6.72 7.66 11.25
C SER A 49 -6.83 7.97 12.74
N HIS A 50 -7.05 6.95 13.58
CA HIS A 50 -7.14 7.10 15.03
C HIS A 50 -5.82 7.59 15.67
N ARG A 51 -4.69 7.37 14.99
CA ARG A 51 -3.35 7.79 15.43
C ARG A 51 -2.87 9.06 14.73
N VAL A 52 -3.71 9.69 13.91
CA VAL A 52 -3.35 10.88 13.11
C VAL A 52 -2.14 10.61 12.20
N ILE A 53 -1.98 9.38 11.72
CA ILE A 53 -0.92 9.02 10.78
C ILE A 53 -1.44 9.24 9.36
N GLN A 54 -0.70 10.04 8.58
CA GLN A 54 -1.07 10.34 7.21
C GLN A 54 -0.95 9.11 6.31
N LEU A 55 -2.06 8.72 5.68
CA LEU A 55 -2.09 7.71 4.62
C LEU A 55 -2.09 8.40 3.25
N LEU A 56 -1.03 8.18 2.48
CA LEU A 56 -0.82 8.79 1.16
C LEU A 56 -1.55 8.05 0.03
N GLY A 57 -1.86 6.77 0.23
CA GLY A 57 -2.52 5.94 -0.77
C GLY A 57 -2.35 4.45 -0.53
N VAL A 58 -3.01 3.66 -1.37
CA VAL A 58 -2.95 2.19 -1.34
C VAL A 58 -2.14 1.65 -2.52
N VAL A 59 -1.39 0.58 -2.32
CA VAL A 59 -0.74 -0.20 -3.39
C VAL A 59 -1.23 -1.63 -3.32
N ILE A 60 -1.58 -2.24 -4.46
CA ILE A 60 -1.77 -3.69 -4.52
C ILE A 60 -0.41 -4.35 -4.71
N GLY A 61 0.03 -5.14 -3.72
CA GLY A 61 1.39 -5.68 -3.69
C GLY A 61 1.65 -6.84 -4.64
N ALA A 62 0.59 -7.48 -5.16
CA ALA A 62 0.68 -8.54 -6.15
C ALA A 62 -0.61 -8.55 -6.98
N TRP A 63 -0.49 -8.23 -8.27
CA TRP A 63 -1.59 -8.19 -9.22
C TRP A 63 -1.44 -9.29 -10.25
N PRO A 64 -2.38 -10.23 -10.36
CA PRO A 64 -2.28 -11.33 -11.31
C PRO A 64 -2.43 -10.84 -12.77
N GLU A 65 -1.84 -11.60 -13.69
CA GLU A 65 -1.98 -11.35 -15.14
C GLU A 65 -3.43 -11.51 -15.61
N ALA A 66 -4.15 -12.48 -15.04
CA ALA A 66 -5.56 -12.74 -15.31
C ALA A 66 -6.39 -12.57 -14.01
N PRO A 67 -6.74 -11.32 -13.63
CA PRO A 67 -7.52 -11.07 -12.43
C PRO A 67 -8.95 -11.56 -12.57
N ASP A 68 -9.50 -12.12 -11.49
CA ASP A 68 -10.90 -12.49 -11.41
C ASP A 68 -11.82 -11.30 -11.05
N VAL A 69 -13.13 -11.56 -10.98
CA VAL A 69 -14.14 -10.54 -10.64
C VAL A 69 -13.94 -9.96 -9.24
N ILE A 70 -13.49 -10.78 -8.27
CA ILE A 70 -13.24 -10.31 -6.91
C ILE A 70 -12.07 -9.34 -6.91
N GLU A 71 -10.99 -9.66 -7.61
CA GLU A 71 -9.78 -8.84 -7.68
C GLU A 71 -10.02 -7.51 -8.40
N THR A 72 -10.76 -7.52 -9.51
CA THR A 72 -11.14 -6.28 -10.21
C THR A 72 -12.06 -5.42 -9.35
N THR A 73 -13.05 -6.03 -8.68
CA THR A 73 -13.97 -5.30 -7.80
C THR A 73 -13.23 -4.68 -6.61
N ASN A 74 -12.31 -5.42 -6.00
CA ASN A 74 -11.48 -4.91 -4.91
C ASN A 74 -10.60 -3.75 -5.38
N ARG A 75 -9.95 -3.87 -6.54
CA ARG A 75 -9.13 -2.79 -7.11
C ARG A 75 -9.94 -1.52 -7.33
N ASP A 76 -11.12 -1.64 -7.93
CA ASP A 76 -11.97 -0.50 -8.25
C ASP A 76 -12.48 0.17 -6.96
N TYR A 77 -12.81 -0.61 -5.92
CA TYR A 77 -13.13 -0.08 -4.59
C TYR A 77 -11.94 0.68 -3.97
N LEU A 78 -10.74 0.11 -3.99
CA LEU A 78 -9.53 0.76 -3.45
C LEU A 78 -9.20 2.05 -4.21
N ALA A 79 -9.41 2.07 -5.52
CA ALA A 79 -9.21 3.26 -6.35
C ALA A 79 -10.19 4.41 -6.02
N ALA A 80 -11.39 4.08 -5.54
CA ALA A 80 -12.42 5.05 -5.15
C ALA A 80 -12.25 5.62 -3.72
N LEU A 81 -11.29 5.14 -2.94
CA LEU A 81 -10.98 5.69 -1.62
C LEU A 81 -10.43 7.13 -1.73
N PRO A 82 -10.61 7.98 -0.70
CA PRO A 82 -10.11 9.37 -0.71
C PRO A 82 -8.62 9.53 -1.03
N GLU A 83 -7.77 8.66 -0.48
CA GLU A 83 -6.33 8.61 -0.76
C GLU A 83 -6.00 7.95 -2.12
N GLY A 84 -6.94 7.17 -2.67
CA GLY A 84 -6.83 6.50 -3.95
C GLY A 84 -5.85 5.32 -3.99
N LEU A 85 -5.84 4.65 -5.15
CA LEU A 85 -4.90 3.60 -5.50
C LEU A 85 -3.69 4.21 -6.22
N LEU A 86 -2.49 4.01 -5.69
CA LEU A 86 -1.23 4.48 -6.29
C LEU A 86 -0.79 3.58 -7.44
N GLY A 87 -1.20 2.31 -7.42
CA GLY A 87 -0.95 1.35 -8.48
C GLY A 87 -0.91 -0.08 -7.97
N ALA A 88 -0.38 -0.96 -8.80
CA ALA A 88 -0.35 -2.39 -8.53
C ALA A 88 0.94 -3.03 -9.07
N VAL A 89 1.63 -3.78 -8.22
CA VAL A 89 2.85 -4.50 -8.58
C VAL A 89 2.46 -5.85 -9.20
N PRO A 90 2.99 -6.25 -10.37
CA PRO A 90 2.66 -7.54 -10.97
C PRO A 90 3.03 -8.74 -10.10
N LEU A 91 2.18 -9.75 -10.09
CA LEU A 91 2.48 -11.07 -9.53
C LEU A 91 3.66 -11.66 -10.32
N GLY A 92 4.79 -11.86 -9.63
CA GLY A 92 6.05 -12.29 -10.26
C GLY A 92 7.11 -11.19 -10.38
N ALA A 93 6.81 -9.94 -10.01
CA ALA A 93 7.84 -8.88 -9.95
C ALA A 93 9.11 -9.29 -9.18
N PRO A 94 9.04 -10.01 -8.03
CA PRO A 94 10.25 -10.46 -7.32
C PRO A 94 11.14 -11.46 -8.07
N THR A 95 10.65 -12.08 -9.16
CA THR A 95 11.43 -13.05 -9.96
C THR A 95 12.08 -12.42 -11.19
N LEU A 96 11.84 -11.14 -11.45
CA LEU A 96 12.48 -10.41 -12.55
C LEU A 96 13.98 -10.24 -12.29
N SER A 97 14.76 -10.14 -13.37
CA SER A 97 16.14 -9.68 -13.26
C SER A 97 16.16 -8.24 -12.70
N PRO A 98 17.24 -7.81 -12.04
CA PRO A 98 17.35 -6.44 -11.54
C PRO A 98 17.14 -5.37 -12.63
N ASP A 99 17.55 -5.64 -13.87
CA ASP A 99 17.42 -4.70 -14.99
C ASP A 99 15.98 -4.64 -15.49
N ASP A 100 15.31 -5.79 -15.63
CA ASP A 100 13.90 -5.84 -16.02
C ASP A 100 13.00 -5.21 -14.96
N PHE A 101 13.29 -5.45 -13.68
CA PHE A 101 12.58 -4.82 -12.56
C PHE A 101 12.70 -3.29 -12.63
N ARG A 102 13.93 -2.76 -12.74
CA ARG A 102 14.15 -1.30 -12.82
C ARG A 102 13.46 -0.66 -14.01
N LYS A 103 13.46 -1.36 -15.15
CA LYS A 103 12.80 -0.88 -16.37
C LYS A 103 11.28 -0.85 -16.24
N ALA A 104 10.68 -1.85 -15.59
CA ALA A 104 9.24 -1.99 -15.48
C ALA A 104 8.62 -1.23 -14.29
N ALA A 105 9.33 -1.12 -13.17
CA ALA A 105 8.82 -0.56 -11.91
C ALA A 105 8.17 0.82 -12.00
N PRO A 106 8.71 1.79 -12.77
CA PRO A 106 8.07 3.10 -12.93
C PRO A 106 6.63 3.03 -13.48
N GLY A 107 6.29 1.99 -14.25
CA GLY A 107 4.96 1.81 -14.83
C GLY A 107 3.93 1.20 -13.87
N TRP A 108 4.34 0.65 -12.73
CA TRP A 108 3.43 -0.05 -11.82
C TRP A 108 2.67 0.87 -10.88
N LEU A 109 3.24 2.05 -10.57
CA LEU A 109 2.72 2.99 -9.59
C LEU A 109 2.40 4.37 -10.21
N PRO A 110 1.52 4.45 -11.23
CA PRO A 110 1.23 5.71 -11.93
C PRO A 110 0.67 6.80 -11.01
N GLY A 111 0.00 6.43 -9.92
CA GLY A 111 -0.52 7.38 -8.93
C GLY A 111 0.55 8.02 -8.05
N LEU A 112 1.80 7.50 -8.05
CA LEU A 112 2.90 8.09 -7.28
C LEU A 112 3.26 9.50 -7.79
N ALA A 113 3.07 9.76 -9.08
CA ALA A 113 3.30 11.08 -9.66
C ALA A 113 2.43 12.18 -9.01
N ARG A 114 1.22 11.83 -8.53
CA ARG A 114 0.36 12.75 -7.78
C ARG A 114 1.02 13.18 -6.47
N LEU A 115 1.68 12.24 -5.77
CA LEU A 115 2.33 12.52 -4.49
C LEU A 115 3.58 13.38 -4.68
N ALA A 116 4.34 13.15 -5.75
CA ALA A 116 5.50 13.97 -6.09
C ALA A 116 5.12 15.44 -6.35
N GLY A 117 3.92 15.71 -6.86
CA GLY A 117 3.39 17.06 -7.05
C GLY A 117 2.86 17.74 -5.79
N MET A 118 2.69 17.02 -4.67
CA MET A 118 2.25 17.58 -3.38
C MET A 118 3.43 18.04 -2.50
N ALA A 119 4.66 17.69 -2.86
CA ALA A 119 5.89 18.08 -2.16
C ALA A 119 6.48 19.40 -2.65
N GLY A 120 5.71 20.21 -3.39
CA GLY A 120 6.12 21.48 -3.99
C GLY A 120 5.36 22.68 -3.44
#